data_AF-A0A3N7G8F7-F1
#
_entry.id   AF-A0A3N7G8F7-F1
#
_cell.length_a   1.000
_cell.length_b   1.000
_cell.length_c   1.000
_cell.angle_alpha   90.00
_cell.angle_beta   90.00
_cell.angle_gamma   90.00
#
_symmetry.space_group_name_H-M   'P 1'
#
loop_
_entity.id
_entity.type
_entity.pdbx_description
1 polymer ?
#
loop_
_entity_poly.entity_id
_entity_poly.type
_entity_poly.pdbx_seq_one_letter_code
_entity_poly.pdbx_strand_id
1 'polypeptide(L)'
;MVERDDMPLGCDVNVKASFFLYDQIRDRYLVIEDSLVERRYHNMMSEWGFTDIISHDDLKEISNGYLVNDCIILGVEVFVLNNTHKGESLSFVKEPENSLFTWKIDNFSLYNTEYVSDVFDVKGITKLRLGSKEGSNKEENLFLYLSLDDSKTNPQSAYAEFTLRIMDRIKDSHIEKKGDGWFEDASDWMKSPESLSLSGLKNRSNDYLVDNKLIIQAKISCMCVVKTF
;
A
#
# COMPACT_ATOMS: atom_id res chain seq x y z
N MET A 1 13.15 18.11 32.08
CA MET A 1 12.61 18.10 30.70
C MET A 1 13.53 17.22 29.90
N VAL A 2 13.11 16.00 29.57
CA VAL A 2 13.88 15.09 28.70
C VAL A 2 13.47 15.42 27.27
N GLU A 3 14.44 15.69 26.41
CA GLU A 3 14.21 15.86 24.97
C GLU A 3 13.55 14.59 24.43
N ARG A 4 12.37 14.73 23.81
CA ARG A 4 11.73 13.64 23.10
C ARG A 4 12.37 13.56 21.72
N ASP A 5 13.22 12.57 21.52
CA ASP A 5 13.52 12.11 20.17
C ASP A 5 12.20 11.55 19.60
N ASP A 6 11.60 12.30 18.68
CA ASP A 6 10.35 11.91 18.04
C ASP A 6 10.55 10.58 17.31
N MET A 7 9.77 9.57 17.69
CA MET A 7 9.78 8.27 17.02
C MET A 7 9.38 8.46 15.54
N PRO A 8 10.07 7.83 14.58
CA PRO A 8 9.75 7.96 13.16
C PRO A 8 8.28 7.67 12.88
N LEU A 9 7.65 8.47 12.00
CA LEU A 9 6.26 8.28 11.59
C LEU A 9 6.04 6.84 11.06
N GLY A 10 5.13 6.11 11.70
CA GLY A 10 4.80 4.71 11.34
C GLY A 10 5.51 3.66 12.18
N CYS A 11 6.46 4.03 13.04
CA CYS A 11 7.08 3.11 13.97
C CYS A 11 6.20 2.92 15.22
N ASP A 12 6.04 1.66 15.63
CA ASP A 12 5.43 1.28 16.89
C ASP A 12 6.29 0.23 17.59
N VAL A 13 6.33 0.29 18.92
CA VAL A 13 7.06 -0.67 19.74
C VAL A 13 6.11 -1.30 20.73
N ASN A 14 6.19 -2.63 20.87
CA ASN A 14 5.50 -3.33 21.94
C ASN A 14 6.41 -3.36 23.16
N VAL A 15 5.87 -3.09 24.32
CA VAL A 15 6.62 -3.07 25.58
C VAL A 15 5.82 -3.82 26.64
N LYS A 16 6.51 -4.66 27.41
CA LYS A 16 6.04 -5.18 28.69
C LYS A 16 6.74 -4.38 29.79
N ALA A 17 5.97 -3.79 30.69
CA ALA A 17 6.51 -2.98 31.77
C ALA A 17 5.94 -3.47 33.11
N SER A 18 6.80 -3.93 34.01
CA SER A 18 6.42 -4.34 35.35
C SER A 18 6.84 -3.28 36.36
N PHE A 19 5.95 -2.97 37.30
CA PHE A 19 6.15 -1.91 38.29
C PHE A 19 6.21 -2.48 39.69
N PHE A 20 7.08 -1.91 40.52
CA PHE A 20 7.39 -2.42 41.84
C PHE A 20 7.41 -1.30 42.88
N LEU A 21 6.89 -1.59 44.06
CA LEU A 21 6.98 -0.74 45.25
C LEU A 21 7.92 -1.39 46.26
N TYR A 22 8.96 -0.69 46.67
CA TYR A 22 9.97 -1.25 47.56
C TYR A 22 9.54 -1.11 49.03
N ASP A 23 9.47 -2.24 49.73
CA ASP A 23 9.36 -2.32 51.19
C ASP A 23 10.76 -2.10 51.78
N GLN A 24 10.97 -0.89 52.30
CA GLN A 24 12.25 -0.41 52.80
C GLN A 24 12.63 -1.02 54.15
N ILE A 25 11.70 -1.71 54.83
CA ILE A 25 11.94 -2.37 56.12
C ILE A 25 12.39 -3.82 55.91
N ARG A 26 11.74 -4.52 54.98
CA ARG A 26 11.93 -5.96 54.75
C ARG A 26 12.84 -6.28 53.56
N ASP A 27 13.36 -5.26 52.87
CA ASP A 27 14.26 -5.40 51.72
C ASP A 27 13.65 -6.30 50.63
N ARG A 28 12.44 -5.95 50.21
CA ARG A 28 11.69 -6.70 49.18
C ARG A 28 10.80 -5.78 48.38
N TYR A 29 10.34 -6.26 47.23
CA TYR A 29 9.40 -5.53 46.39
C TYR A 29 8.00 -6.12 46.49
N LEU A 30 7.00 -5.24 46.59
CA LEU A 30 5.63 -5.52 46.19
C LEU A 30 5.55 -5.34 44.68
N VAL A 31 5.11 -6.38 43.97
CA VAL A 31 4.80 -6.29 42.55
C VAL A 31 3.45 -5.59 42.43
N ILE A 32 3.45 -4.39 41.85
CA ILE A 32 2.23 -3.63 41.58
C ILE A 32 1.52 -4.24 40.38
N GLU A 33 2.31 -4.52 39.33
CA GLU A 33 1.85 -5.19 38.13
C GLU A 33 3.00 -5.99 37.53
N ASP A 34 2.77 -7.27 37.29
CA ASP A 34 3.61 -8.11 36.44
C ASP A 34 2.98 -8.13 35.05
N SER A 35 3.48 -7.29 34.14
CA SER A 35 2.80 -7.09 32.87
C SER A 35 3.16 -8.22 31.90
N LEU A 36 2.37 -9.29 31.96
CA LEU A 36 2.29 -10.27 30.86
C LEU A 36 1.69 -9.64 29.59
N VAL A 37 1.06 -8.47 29.71
CA VAL A 37 0.33 -7.78 28.64
C VAL A 37 1.26 -6.87 27.85
N GLU A 38 1.27 -7.06 26.54
CA GLU A 38 2.00 -6.21 25.61
C GLU A 38 1.24 -4.91 25.38
N ARG A 39 1.90 -3.78 25.64
CA ARG A 39 1.36 -2.46 25.34
C ARG A 39 2.06 -1.91 24.12
N ARG A 40 1.27 -1.46 23.13
CA ARG A 40 1.77 -0.85 21.90
C ARG A 40 1.97 0.64 22.12
N TYR A 41 3.18 1.13 21.90
CA TYR A 41 3.53 2.55 21.94
C TYR A 41 3.70 3.04 20.51
N HIS A 42 3.07 4.17 20.20
CA HIS A 42 3.23 4.88 18.93
C HIS A 42 3.08 6.38 19.14
N ASN A 43 3.34 7.20 18.12
CA ASN A 43 3.31 8.67 18.23
C ASN A 43 2.02 9.26 18.86
N MET A 44 0.85 8.65 18.61
CA MET A 44 -0.44 9.06 19.16
C MET A 44 -0.77 8.44 20.52
N MET A 45 -0.06 7.38 20.93
CA MET A 45 -0.22 6.70 22.22
C MET A 45 1.16 6.40 22.80
N SER A 46 1.83 7.45 23.28
CA SER A 46 3.20 7.38 23.82
C SER A 46 3.24 7.12 25.32
N GLU A 47 2.10 7.15 26.00
CA GLU A 47 2.01 7.08 27.46
C GLU A 47 1.02 5.99 27.85
N TRP A 48 1.47 5.11 28.75
CA TRP A 48 0.64 4.12 29.42
C TRP A 48 0.83 4.30 30.92
N GLY A 49 -0.25 4.18 31.66
CA GLY A 49 -0.24 4.31 33.12
C GLY A 49 -1.36 3.51 33.73
N PHE A 50 -1.37 3.50 35.06
CA PHE A 50 -2.30 2.73 35.87
C PHE A 50 -2.88 3.62 36.95
N THR A 51 -4.11 3.32 37.32
CA THR A 51 -4.76 3.88 38.51
C THR A 51 -4.75 2.80 39.59
N ASP A 52 -4.69 3.22 40.86
CA ASP A 52 -4.91 2.33 42.02
C ASP A 52 -3.78 1.35 42.36
N ILE A 53 -2.54 1.83 42.39
CA ILE A 53 -1.33 1.07 42.76
C ILE A 53 -1.39 0.50 44.19
N ILE A 54 -1.76 1.33 45.17
CA ILE A 54 -1.85 1.00 46.59
C ILE A 54 -2.80 2.00 47.25
N SER A 55 -3.54 1.57 48.28
CA SER A 55 -4.37 2.50 49.04
C SER A 55 -3.50 3.50 49.78
N HIS A 56 -4.03 4.71 49.99
CA HIS A 56 -3.33 5.73 50.75
C HIS A 56 -3.05 5.29 52.20
N ASP A 57 -3.95 4.50 52.79
CA ASP A 57 -3.80 4.00 54.15
C ASP A 57 -2.70 2.94 54.22
N ASP A 58 -2.66 2.00 53.27
CA ASP A 58 -1.60 0.98 53.20
C ASP A 58 -0.22 1.58 52.91
N LEU A 59 -0.18 2.66 52.12
CA LEU A 59 1.06 3.38 51.83
C LEU A 59 1.64 4.06 53.08
N LYS A 60 0.76 4.62 53.93
CA LYS A 60 1.15 5.34 55.15
C LYS A 60 1.31 4.44 56.38
N GLU A 61 0.79 3.22 56.32
CA GLU A 61 0.96 2.25 57.39
C GLU A 61 2.44 1.90 57.56
N ILE A 62 3.03 2.34 58.68
CA ILE A 62 4.47 2.23 58.97
C ILE A 62 4.91 0.77 58.91
N SER A 63 4.05 -0.15 59.36
CA SER A 63 4.35 -1.58 59.35
C SER A 63 4.43 -2.18 57.95
N ASN A 64 3.90 -1.53 56.90
CA ASN A 64 4.03 -1.98 55.52
C ASN A 64 5.38 -1.60 54.89
N GLY A 65 6.09 -0.62 55.43
CA GLY A 65 7.47 -0.29 55.04
C GLY A 65 7.65 0.44 53.71
N TYR A 66 6.56 0.85 53.05
CA TYR A 66 6.63 1.53 51.75
C TYR A 66 7.02 3.02 51.85
N LEU A 67 6.55 3.72 52.88
CA LEU A 67 6.87 5.12 53.14
C LEU A 67 7.82 5.22 54.35
N VAL A 68 9.09 5.55 54.09
CA VAL A 68 10.10 5.75 55.13
C VAL A 68 10.74 7.11 54.92
N ASN A 69 10.78 7.95 55.97
CA ASN A 69 11.27 9.33 55.90
C ASN A 69 10.63 10.15 54.77
N ASP A 70 9.31 10.06 54.64
CA ASP A 70 8.52 10.69 53.57
C ASP A 70 8.98 10.34 52.13
N CYS A 71 9.72 9.24 51.98
CA CYS A 71 10.24 8.78 50.70
C CYS A 71 9.66 7.41 50.35
N ILE A 72 9.31 7.25 49.07
CA ILE A 72 8.89 5.99 48.45
C ILE A 72 9.92 5.64 47.39
N ILE A 73 10.24 4.35 47.25
CA ILE A 73 11.11 3.86 46.21
C ILE A 73 10.29 2.99 45.25
N LEU A 74 10.29 3.38 43.98
CA LEU A 74 9.61 2.68 42.89
C LEU A 74 10.64 2.03 41.97
N GLY A 75 10.39 0.78 41.60
CA GLY A 75 11.14 0.06 40.57
C GLY A 75 10.30 -0.08 39.31
N VAL A 76 10.95 -0.08 38.16
CA VAL A 76 10.32 -0.45 36.88
C VAL A 76 11.26 -1.38 36.13
N GLU A 77 10.70 -2.46 35.61
CA GLU A 77 11.35 -3.36 34.67
C GLU A 77 10.68 -3.19 33.31
N VAL A 78 11.46 -2.87 32.29
CA VAL A 78 10.95 -2.60 30.93
C VAL A 78 11.57 -3.60 29.96
N PHE A 79 10.73 -4.38 29.31
CA PHE A 79 11.11 -5.30 28.25
C PHE A 79 10.54 -4.81 26.92
N VAL A 80 11.41 -4.35 26.02
CA VAL A 80 11.04 -3.90 24.67
C VAL A 80 10.97 -5.11 23.74
N LEU A 81 9.80 -5.35 23.18
CA LEU A 81 9.58 -6.35 22.15
C LEU A 81 9.80 -5.67 20.80
N ASN A 82 10.97 -5.95 20.21
CA ASN A 82 11.27 -5.54 18.85
C ASN A 82 10.43 -6.39 17.90
N ASN A 83 9.23 -5.90 17.62
CA ASN A 83 8.48 -6.36 16.49
C ASN A 83 9.20 -5.86 15.23
N THR A 84 9.96 -6.71 14.57
CA THR A 84 10.38 -6.46 13.17
C THR A 84 9.16 -6.62 12.27
N HIS A 85 8.16 -5.76 12.46
CA HIS A 85 7.03 -5.71 11.56
C HIS A 85 7.50 -4.98 10.31
N LYS A 86 7.48 -5.68 9.17
CA LYS A 86 7.52 -5.03 7.87
C LYS A 86 6.21 -4.26 7.74
N GLY A 87 6.26 -2.97 7.99
CA GLY A 87 5.13 -2.07 7.81
C GLY A 87 5.01 -1.72 6.34
N GLU A 88 3.78 -1.56 5.84
CA GLU A 88 3.52 -1.01 4.52
C GLU A 88 2.77 0.32 4.66
N SER A 89 3.30 1.38 4.06
CA SER A 89 2.63 2.67 3.92
C SER A 89 2.06 2.77 2.51
N LEU A 90 0.77 3.11 2.42
CA LEU A 90 0.10 3.40 1.16
C LEU A 90 0.09 4.91 0.92
N SER A 91 0.69 5.35 -0.18
CA SER A 91 0.71 6.77 -0.56
C SER A 91 0.05 6.99 -1.91
N PHE A 92 -1.02 7.78 -1.93
CA PHE A 92 -1.76 8.11 -3.15
C PHE A 92 -1.21 9.37 -3.80
N VAL A 93 -0.98 9.29 -5.11
CA VAL A 93 -0.49 10.39 -5.94
C VAL A 93 -1.54 10.64 -7.03
N LYS A 94 -2.17 11.81 -6.96
CA LYS A 94 -3.05 12.30 -8.02
C LYS A 94 -2.21 12.89 -9.15
N GLU A 95 -2.59 12.59 -10.39
CA GLU A 95 -1.95 13.07 -11.61
C GLU A 95 -0.41 12.94 -11.57
N PRO A 96 0.12 11.70 -11.52
CA PRO A 96 1.56 11.51 -11.50
C PRO A 96 2.24 12.13 -12.73
N GLU A 97 3.51 12.52 -12.56
CA GLU A 97 4.34 12.96 -13.67
C GLU A 97 4.38 11.87 -14.76
N ASN A 98 4.39 12.30 -16.03
CA ASN A 98 4.33 11.40 -17.20
C ASN A 98 3.10 10.47 -17.20
N SER A 99 1.99 10.90 -16.59
CA SER A 99 0.73 10.15 -16.54
C SER A 99 0.11 9.81 -17.90
N LEU A 100 0.51 10.46 -18.99
CA LEU A 100 0.00 10.19 -20.34
C LEU A 100 1.05 9.46 -21.17
N PHE A 101 0.78 8.20 -21.47
CA PHE A 101 1.58 7.38 -22.38
C PHE A 101 0.87 7.21 -23.72
N THR A 102 1.63 7.29 -24.81
CA THR A 102 1.14 7.04 -26.18
C THR A 102 1.91 5.90 -26.80
N TRP A 103 1.21 4.82 -27.15
CA TRP A 103 1.76 3.64 -27.78
C TRP A 103 1.30 3.57 -29.24
N LYS A 104 2.27 3.45 -30.16
CA LYS A 104 2.02 3.27 -31.59
C LYS A 104 2.37 1.85 -31.97
N ILE A 105 1.41 1.14 -32.54
CA ILE A 105 1.62 -0.20 -33.09
C ILE A 105 1.68 -0.04 -34.61
N ASP A 106 2.89 -0.16 -35.16
CA ASP A 106 3.10 -0.27 -36.60
C ASP A 106 2.87 -1.73 -37.05
N ASN A 107 2.46 -1.90 -38.31
CA ASN A 107 2.22 -3.21 -38.92
C ASN A 107 1.30 -4.12 -38.09
N PHE A 108 0.18 -3.57 -37.62
CA PHE A 108 -0.78 -4.31 -36.83
C PHE A 108 -1.25 -5.58 -37.59
N SER A 109 -0.82 -6.74 -37.11
CA SER A 109 -1.16 -8.06 -37.62
C SER A 109 -2.24 -8.73 -36.79
N LEU A 110 -3.28 -9.21 -37.44
CA LEU A 110 -4.47 -9.73 -36.77
C LEU A 110 -4.27 -11.11 -36.13
N TYR A 111 -3.12 -11.76 -36.37
CA TYR A 111 -2.82 -13.10 -35.88
C TYR A 111 -1.89 -13.13 -34.66
N ASN A 112 -1.41 -11.96 -34.22
CA ASN A 112 -0.61 -11.91 -33.01
C ASN A 112 -1.52 -12.13 -31.81
N THR A 113 -1.15 -13.11 -30.99
CA THR A 113 -1.85 -13.41 -29.73
C THR A 113 -1.78 -12.26 -28.75
N GLU A 114 -0.70 -11.48 -28.78
CA GLU A 114 -0.49 -10.33 -27.90
C GLU A 114 0.49 -9.32 -28.53
N TYR A 115 0.25 -8.04 -28.25
CA TYR A 115 1.17 -6.94 -28.43
C TYR A 115 1.54 -6.36 -27.06
N VAL A 116 2.81 -6.01 -26.89
CA VAL A 116 3.33 -5.43 -25.66
C VAL A 116 4.05 -4.12 -25.99
N SER A 117 3.79 -3.07 -25.23
CA SER A 117 4.48 -1.78 -25.40
C SER A 117 5.90 -1.81 -24.84
N ASP A 118 6.68 -0.78 -25.20
CA ASP A 118 7.89 -0.44 -24.45
C ASP A 118 7.55 -0.07 -23.00
N VAL A 119 8.56 -0.17 -22.13
CA VAL A 119 8.45 0.20 -20.71
C VAL A 119 8.39 1.72 -20.59
N PHE A 120 7.34 2.25 -19.97
CA PHE A 120 7.16 3.69 -19.73
C PHE A 120 7.27 4.11 -18.25
N ASP A 121 7.48 3.14 -17.34
CA ASP A 121 7.64 3.26 -15.88
C ASP A 121 7.05 4.52 -15.24
N VAL A 122 5.76 4.48 -14.94
CA VAL A 122 5.10 5.42 -14.04
C VAL A 122 4.96 4.73 -12.69
N LYS A 123 6.02 4.86 -11.87
CA LYS A 123 6.06 4.43 -10.46
C LYS A 123 5.59 2.98 -10.25
N GLY A 124 6.06 2.05 -11.10
CA GLY A 124 5.76 0.61 -11.00
C GLY A 124 4.85 0.06 -12.10
N ILE A 125 3.89 0.86 -12.59
CA ILE A 125 3.10 0.51 -13.78
C ILE A 125 3.91 0.86 -15.01
N THR A 126 4.09 -0.10 -15.92
CA THR A 126 5.23 -0.05 -16.83
C THR A 126 4.89 -0.43 -18.26
N LYS A 127 3.83 -1.20 -18.53
CA LYS A 127 3.51 -1.67 -19.88
C LYS A 127 2.02 -1.60 -20.19
N LEU A 128 1.73 -1.44 -21.47
CA LEU A 128 0.43 -1.72 -22.07
C LEU A 128 0.49 -3.04 -22.82
N ARG A 129 -0.60 -3.80 -22.71
CA ARG A 129 -0.78 -5.07 -23.42
C ARG A 129 -2.10 -5.04 -24.18
N LEU A 130 -2.04 -5.43 -25.44
CA LEU A 130 -3.19 -5.59 -26.32
C LEU A 130 -3.23 -7.04 -26.82
N GLY A 131 -4.22 -7.80 -26.36
CA GLY A 131 -4.46 -9.18 -26.80
C GLY A 131 -5.79 -9.32 -27.54
N SER A 132 -5.96 -10.43 -28.25
CA SER A 132 -7.26 -10.86 -28.77
C SER A 132 -7.69 -12.18 -28.14
N LYS A 133 -8.99 -12.33 -27.91
CA LYS A 133 -9.58 -13.60 -27.48
C LYS A 133 -10.96 -13.76 -28.10
N GLU A 134 -11.26 -14.99 -28.51
CA GLU A 134 -12.58 -15.36 -28.99
C GLU A 134 -13.59 -15.29 -27.83
N GLY A 135 -14.63 -14.49 -28.02
CA GLY A 135 -15.76 -14.38 -27.11
C GLY A 135 -16.72 -15.56 -27.22
N SER A 136 -17.66 -15.66 -26.28
CA SER A 136 -18.69 -16.70 -26.26
C SER A 136 -19.60 -16.70 -27.50
N ASN A 137 -19.72 -15.54 -28.16
CA ASN A 137 -20.45 -15.33 -29.41
C ASN A 137 -19.64 -15.69 -30.68
N LYS A 138 -18.43 -16.26 -30.53
CA LYS A 138 -17.46 -16.49 -31.62
C LYS A 138 -16.95 -15.21 -32.29
N GLU A 139 -17.20 -14.05 -31.70
CA GLU A 139 -16.55 -12.82 -32.15
C GLU A 139 -15.21 -12.66 -31.46
N GLU A 140 -14.21 -12.26 -32.23
CA GLU A 140 -12.91 -11.93 -31.69
C GLU A 140 -12.96 -10.55 -31.03
N ASN A 141 -12.66 -10.51 -29.73
CA ASN A 141 -12.62 -9.28 -28.98
C ASN A 141 -11.19 -8.91 -28.60
N LEU A 142 -10.92 -7.61 -28.62
CA LEU A 142 -9.66 -7.03 -28.18
C LEU A 142 -9.73 -6.66 -26.70
N PHE A 143 -8.65 -6.96 -25.99
CA PHE A 143 -8.46 -6.65 -24.59
C PHE A 143 -7.24 -5.77 -24.45
N LEU A 144 -7.42 -4.61 -23.82
CA LEU A 144 -6.38 -3.63 -23.60
C LEU A 144 -6.26 -3.40 -22.11
N TYR A 145 -5.07 -3.67 -21.55
CA TYR A 145 -4.85 -3.56 -20.12
C TYR A 145 -3.46 -3.04 -19.80
N LEU A 146 -3.33 -2.48 -18.60
CA LEU A 146 -2.04 -2.11 -18.00
C LEU A 146 -1.45 -3.32 -17.29
N SER A 147 -0.12 -3.46 -17.33
CA SER A 147 0.59 -4.48 -16.56
C SER A 147 1.83 -3.91 -15.86
N LEU A 148 2.25 -4.61 -14.81
CA LEU A 148 3.57 -4.44 -14.22
C LEU A 148 4.65 -5.03 -15.15
N ASP A 149 5.91 -4.74 -14.84
CA ASP A 149 7.03 -5.22 -15.65
C ASP A 149 7.46 -6.58 -15.13
N ASP A 150 7.13 -7.61 -15.89
CA ASP A 150 7.50 -9.01 -15.65
C ASP A 150 9.02 -9.22 -15.49
N SER A 151 9.84 -8.27 -15.95
CA SER A 151 11.31 -8.35 -15.80
C SER A 151 11.81 -8.00 -14.40
N LYS A 152 11.00 -7.32 -13.59
CA LYS A 152 11.36 -6.95 -12.22
C LYS A 152 11.09 -8.15 -11.30
N THR A 153 12.09 -8.59 -10.54
CA THR A 153 12.01 -9.77 -9.65
C THR A 153 11.12 -9.59 -8.42
N ASN A 154 10.65 -8.37 -8.16
CA ASN A 154 9.73 -8.05 -7.06
C ASN A 154 8.97 -6.76 -7.39
N PRO A 155 8.03 -6.78 -8.35
CA PRO A 155 7.28 -5.60 -8.70
C PRO A 155 6.41 -5.23 -7.50
N GLN A 156 6.59 -4.02 -6.98
CA GLN A 156 5.81 -3.54 -5.86
C GLN A 156 4.36 -3.39 -6.31
N SER A 157 3.42 -4.03 -5.61
CA SER A 157 1.99 -3.93 -5.93
C SER A 157 1.60 -2.47 -6.03
N ALA A 158 0.86 -2.12 -7.08
CA ALA A 158 0.46 -0.75 -7.34
C ALA A 158 -1.06 -0.71 -7.53
N TYR A 159 -1.71 0.31 -7.00
CA TYR A 159 -3.08 0.64 -7.41
C TYR A 159 -3.00 1.74 -8.46
N ALA A 160 -3.84 1.71 -9.47
CA ALA A 160 -4.07 2.89 -10.30
C ALA A 160 -5.51 3.02 -10.77
N GLU A 161 -5.91 4.27 -10.93
CA GLU A 161 -7.04 4.68 -11.75
C GLU A 161 -6.50 5.16 -13.09
N PHE A 162 -7.11 4.70 -14.18
CA PHE A 162 -6.60 4.95 -15.50
C PHE A 162 -7.70 5.06 -16.56
N THR A 163 -7.33 5.67 -17.68
CA THR A 163 -8.15 5.81 -18.88
C THR A 163 -7.35 5.31 -20.08
N LEU A 164 -7.88 4.31 -20.78
CA LEU A 164 -7.31 3.78 -22.01
C LEU A 164 -8.10 4.32 -23.20
N ARG A 165 -7.39 4.72 -24.25
CA ARG A 165 -7.98 5.30 -25.46
C ARG A 165 -7.43 4.64 -26.71
N ILE A 166 -8.31 4.30 -27.64
CA ILE A 166 -7.92 4.05 -29.03
C ILE A 166 -8.22 5.32 -29.81
N MET A 167 -7.18 5.88 -30.41
CA MET A 167 -7.26 7.18 -31.06
C MET A 167 -7.91 7.04 -32.43
N ASP A 168 -8.98 7.80 -32.64
CA ASP A 168 -9.49 8.12 -33.98
C ASP A 168 -8.56 9.17 -34.60
N ARG A 169 -8.02 8.88 -35.79
CA ARG A 169 -7.02 9.75 -36.44
C ARG A 169 -7.61 10.86 -37.30
N ILE A 170 -8.94 10.90 -37.50
CA ILE A 170 -9.59 11.80 -38.47
C ILE A 170 -10.70 12.61 -37.82
N LYS A 171 -11.59 11.96 -37.06
CA LYS A 171 -12.82 12.56 -36.51
C LYS A 171 -12.71 12.99 -35.05
N ASP A 172 -11.57 12.72 -34.40
CA ASP A 172 -11.34 12.95 -32.96
C ASP A 172 -12.32 12.19 -32.03
N SER A 173 -13.07 11.23 -32.59
CA SER A 173 -14.04 10.40 -31.88
C SER A 173 -13.37 9.16 -31.28
N HIS A 174 -12.50 9.36 -30.29
CA HIS A 174 -11.74 8.27 -29.68
C HIS A 174 -12.63 7.27 -28.93
N ILE A 175 -12.24 6.00 -28.92
CA ILE A 175 -12.84 5.01 -28.00
C ILE A 175 -12.14 5.16 -26.67
N GLU A 176 -12.87 5.55 -25.62
CA GLU A 176 -12.36 5.71 -24.27
C GLU A 176 -12.95 4.65 -23.32
N LYS A 177 -12.10 4.06 -22.48
CA LYS A 177 -12.50 3.16 -21.40
C LYS A 177 -11.74 3.53 -20.13
N LYS A 178 -12.46 3.64 -19.02
CA LYS A 178 -11.89 3.89 -17.69
C LYS A 178 -11.83 2.60 -16.90
N GLY A 179 -10.80 2.47 -16.08
CA GLY A 179 -10.64 1.33 -15.18
C GLY A 179 -9.83 1.73 -13.96
N ASP A 180 -9.91 0.88 -12.94
CA ASP A 180 -9.09 1.00 -11.74
C ASP A 180 -8.84 -0.38 -11.15
N GLY A 181 -7.77 -0.50 -10.35
CA GLY A 181 -7.49 -1.75 -9.67
C GLY A 181 -6.07 -1.84 -9.11
N TRP A 182 -5.92 -2.84 -8.25
CA TRP A 182 -4.61 -3.32 -7.79
C TRP A 182 -3.97 -4.19 -8.85
N PHE A 183 -2.70 -3.95 -9.13
CA PHE A 183 -1.85 -4.78 -9.95
C PHE A 183 -0.89 -5.50 -9.01
N GLU A 184 -1.06 -6.81 -8.87
CA GLU A 184 -0.26 -7.66 -7.97
C GLU A 184 0.75 -8.50 -8.76
N ASP A 185 0.39 -8.89 -9.98
CA ASP A 185 1.29 -9.55 -10.93
C ASP A 185 0.96 -9.17 -12.38
N ALA A 186 1.81 -9.61 -13.31
CA ALA A 186 1.65 -9.36 -14.75
C ALA A 186 0.46 -10.10 -15.38
N SER A 187 -0.18 -11.02 -14.65
CA SER A 187 -1.23 -11.90 -15.14
C SER A 187 -2.64 -11.49 -14.73
N ASP A 188 -2.81 -10.34 -14.08
CA ASP A 188 -4.10 -9.83 -13.61
C ASP A 188 -4.92 -9.13 -14.73
N TRP A 189 -5.05 -9.80 -15.88
CA TRP A 189 -5.78 -9.34 -17.07
C TRP A 189 -7.31 -9.24 -16.85
N MET A 190 -7.82 -9.72 -15.71
CA MET A 190 -9.25 -9.79 -15.37
C MET A 190 -9.89 -8.43 -15.03
N LYS A 191 -9.11 -7.35 -14.95
CA LYS A 191 -9.59 -5.99 -14.63
C LYS A 191 -9.73 -5.06 -15.84
N SER A 192 -9.56 -5.57 -17.07
CA SER A 192 -9.77 -4.77 -18.28
C SER A 192 -11.22 -4.27 -18.33
N PRO A 193 -11.46 -2.96 -18.53
CA PRO A 193 -12.77 -2.50 -18.94
C PRO A 193 -13.13 -3.17 -20.27
N GLU A 194 -14.41 -3.51 -20.41
CA GLU A 194 -15.03 -4.31 -21.48
C GLU A 194 -14.31 -4.38 -22.83
N SER A 195 -14.33 -5.58 -23.39
CA SER A 195 -13.67 -5.95 -24.64
C SER A 195 -14.22 -5.19 -25.84
N LEU A 196 -13.34 -4.66 -26.70
CA LEU A 196 -13.73 -4.03 -27.96
C LEU A 196 -13.90 -5.10 -29.05
N SER A 197 -15.01 -5.09 -29.79
CA SER A 197 -15.17 -5.99 -30.93
C SER A 197 -14.15 -5.65 -32.02
N LEU A 198 -13.35 -6.64 -32.44
CA LEU A 198 -12.37 -6.48 -33.51
C LEU A 198 -13.03 -6.04 -34.83
N SER A 199 -14.28 -6.45 -35.05
CA SER A 199 -15.07 -6.03 -36.21
C SER A 199 -15.36 -4.52 -36.20
N GLY A 200 -15.59 -3.95 -35.01
CA GLY A 200 -15.77 -2.51 -34.80
C GLY A 200 -14.48 -1.72 -35.06
N LEU A 201 -13.32 -2.26 -34.69
CA LEU A 201 -12.03 -1.63 -35.01
C LEU A 201 -11.74 -1.67 -36.53
N LYS A 202 -12.12 -2.76 -37.21
CA LYS A 202 -11.87 -3.00 -38.64
C LYS A 202 -12.84 -2.29 -39.60
N ASN A 203 -13.95 -1.77 -39.10
CA ASN A 203 -14.92 -1.11 -39.97
C ASN A 203 -14.22 0.06 -40.67
N ARG A 204 -14.11 0.03 -42.00
CA ARG A 204 -13.46 1.06 -42.83
C ARG A 204 -14.08 2.46 -42.66
N SER A 205 -15.26 2.54 -42.06
CA SER A 205 -15.92 3.80 -41.71
C SER A 205 -15.35 4.44 -40.44
N ASN A 206 -14.55 3.67 -39.69
CA ASN A 206 -13.95 4.03 -38.43
C ASN A 206 -12.45 4.28 -38.65
N ASP A 207 -11.97 5.45 -38.23
CA ASP A 207 -10.64 5.95 -38.57
C ASP A 207 -9.58 5.59 -37.51
N TYR A 208 -9.78 4.43 -36.84
CA TYR A 208 -8.91 3.93 -35.77
C TYR A 208 -7.68 3.18 -36.29
N LEU A 209 -7.81 2.42 -37.39
CA LEU A 209 -6.73 1.68 -38.03
C LEU A 209 -6.43 2.28 -39.40
N VAL A 210 -5.41 3.13 -39.47
CA VAL A 210 -5.02 3.85 -40.70
C VAL A 210 -3.59 3.46 -41.08
N ASP A 211 -3.36 3.08 -42.33
CA ASP A 211 -2.08 2.57 -42.84
C ASP A 211 -1.51 1.38 -42.06
N ASN A 212 -2.42 0.53 -41.55
CA ASN A 212 -2.08 -0.57 -40.65
C ASN A 212 -1.38 -0.15 -39.35
N LYS A 213 -1.68 1.06 -38.87
CA LYS A 213 -1.16 1.62 -37.63
C LYS A 213 -2.29 1.89 -36.64
N LEU A 214 -2.10 1.43 -35.42
CA LEU A 214 -2.99 1.67 -34.30
C LEU A 214 -2.29 2.61 -33.30
N ILE A 215 -3.01 3.62 -32.81
CA ILE A 215 -2.50 4.52 -31.77
C ILE A 215 -3.35 4.36 -30.52
N ILE A 216 -2.70 4.05 -29.42
CA ILE A 216 -3.30 3.84 -28.12
C ILE A 216 -2.74 4.87 -27.15
N GLN A 217 -3.59 5.42 -26.29
CA GLN A 217 -3.16 6.22 -25.15
C GLN A 217 -3.58 5.58 -23.84
N ALA A 218 -2.73 5.70 -22.83
CA ALA A 218 -3.07 5.41 -21.45
C ALA A 218 -2.81 6.64 -20.60
N LYS A 219 -3.82 7.08 -19.86
CA LYS A 219 -3.72 8.16 -18.89
C LYS A 219 -3.92 7.60 -17.49
N ILE A 220 -2.94 7.75 -16.60
CA ILE A 220 -3.04 7.41 -15.19
C ILE A 220 -3.51 8.66 -14.42
N SER A 221 -4.71 8.62 -13.83
CA SER A 221 -5.27 9.74 -13.08
C SER A 221 -4.89 9.73 -11.61
N CYS A 222 -4.73 8.54 -11.04
CA CYS A 222 -4.38 8.35 -9.63
C CYS A 222 -3.56 7.07 -9.50
N MET A 223 -2.64 7.03 -8.55
CA MET A 223 -1.97 5.78 -8.20
C MET A 223 -1.58 5.68 -6.73
N CYS A 224 -1.52 4.46 -6.22
CA CYS A 224 -0.97 4.15 -4.91
C CYS A 224 0.39 3.48 -5.06
N VAL A 225 1.39 3.99 -4.34
CA VAL A 225 2.69 3.34 -4.17
C VAL A 225 2.77 2.82 -2.75
N VAL A 226 2.98 1.51 -2.62
CA VAL A 226 3.31 0.84 -1.37
C VAL A 226 4.75 1.19 -1.02
N LYS A 227 5.05 1.54 0.23
CA LYS A 227 6.42 1.65 0.75
C LYS A 227 6.57 0.72 1.93
N THR A 228 7.52 -0.20 1.86
CA THR A 228 7.88 -1.08 2.96
C THR A 228 8.90 -0.38 3.87
N PHE A 229 8.71 -0.49 5.19
CA PHE A 229 9.66 -0.03 6.21
C PHE A 229 9.79 -1.07 7.32
#